data_AF-A0AAD8HH60-F1
#
_entry.id   AF-A0AAD8HH60-F1
#
_cell.length_a   1.000
_cell.length_b   1.000
_cell.length_c   1.000
_cell.angle_alpha   90.00
_cell.angle_beta   90.00
_cell.angle_gamma   90.00
#
_symmetry.space_group_name_H-M   'P 1'
#
loop_
_entity.id
_entity.type
_entity.pdbx_description
1 polymer ?
#
loop_
_entity_poly.entity_id
_entity_poly.type
_entity_poly.pdbx_seq_one_letter_code
_entity_poly.pdbx_strand_id
1 'polypeptide(L)'
;MIQVVTCGSIPLESPFQKVPRCVYVSTELFEYRGLGGKTANPKHHFFSWGCRNSEKYVADFYISDFHSGLRALVKAGYGAKVAPFVESTTVVDVTKNNKDLSPNFLSWLSDRSLSSDDRVMRLKEGYIKEGSTVSVMGVVRRHDNVLMIVSPPEPISTGCRWARCLLPTYVEGLILTCDENQNVDVIPV
;
A
#
# COMPACT_ATOMS: atom_id res chain seq x y z
N MET A 1 10.02 11.61 16.17
CA MET A 1 10.17 10.24 16.72
C MET A 1 10.32 9.33 15.52
N ILE A 2 11.46 8.65 15.37
CA ILE A 2 11.73 7.78 14.23
C ILE A 2 11.37 6.37 14.65
N GLN A 3 10.25 5.87 14.12
CA GLN A 3 9.78 4.51 14.40
C GLN A 3 10.19 3.61 13.24
N VAL A 4 11.11 2.70 13.51
CA VAL A 4 11.67 1.78 12.52
C VAL A 4 10.87 0.50 12.50
N VAL A 5 10.56 0.02 11.29
CA VAL A 5 9.84 -1.23 11.05
C VAL A 5 10.77 -2.43 11.18
N THR A 6 10.31 -3.48 11.87
CA THR A 6 10.90 -4.82 11.87
C THR A 6 9.84 -5.84 11.47
N CYS A 7 10.17 -6.74 10.53
CA CYS A 7 9.21 -7.76 10.09
C CYS A 7 8.80 -8.70 11.25
N GLY A 8 7.56 -9.15 11.21
CA GLY A 8 7.10 -10.26 12.04
C GLY A 8 7.63 -11.61 11.55
N SER A 9 6.99 -12.69 11.98
CA SER A 9 7.34 -14.06 11.59
C SER A 9 7.10 -14.36 10.11
N ILE A 10 6.14 -13.70 9.47
CA ILE A 10 5.75 -13.93 8.08
C ILE A 10 5.87 -12.61 7.31
N PRO A 11 7.04 -12.32 6.71
CA PRO A 11 7.20 -11.15 5.85
C PRO A 11 6.41 -11.31 4.54
N LEU A 12 6.00 -10.19 3.97
CA LEU A 12 5.43 -10.11 2.63
C LEU A 12 6.52 -9.92 1.58
N GLU A 13 6.15 -10.20 0.34
CA GLU A 13 6.92 -9.94 -0.85
C GLU A 13 6.10 -9.08 -1.81
N SER A 14 6.72 -8.09 -2.48
CA SER A 14 5.99 -7.25 -3.43
C SER A 14 5.48 -8.09 -4.62
N PRO A 15 4.20 -7.97 -5.02
CA PRO A 15 3.62 -8.91 -5.98
C PRO A 15 4.31 -8.93 -7.35
N PHE A 16 4.84 -7.80 -7.83
CA PHE A 16 5.46 -7.66 -9.14
C PHE A 16 6.99 -7.60 -9.09
N GLN A 17 7.59 -6.63 -8.39
CA GLN A 17 9.07 -6.50 -8.32
C GLN A 17 9.74 -7.54 -7.42
N LYS A 18 8.97 -8.33 -6.67
CA LYS A 18 9.46 -9.38 -5.77
C LYS A 18 10.38 -8.85 -4.67
N VAL A 19 10.10 -7.64 -4.17
CA VAL A 19 10.87 -7.04 -3.07
C VAL A 19 10.58 -7.83 -1.78
N PRO A 20 11.59 -8.44 -1.14
CA PRO A 20 11.36 -9.27 0.04
C PRO A 20 11.30 -8.43 1.32
N ARG A 21 10.79 -9.02 2.39
CA ARG A 21 10.76 -8.44 3.74
C ARG A 21 9.99 -7.13 3.81
N CYS A 22 8.79 -7.14 3.22
CA CYS A 22 7.82 -6.07 3.33
C CYS A 22 6.81 -6.36 4.45
N VAL A 23 6.29 -5.30 5.07
CA VAL A 23 5.20 -5.38 6.06
C VAL A 23 3.88 -4.90 5.48
N TYR A 24 3.95 -4.11 4.41
CA TYR A 24 2.83 -3.67 3.60
C TYR A 24 3.23 -3.74 2.14
N VAL A 25 2.33 -4.20 1.28
CA VAL A 25 2.48 -4.18 -0.18
C VAL A 25 1.16 -3.81 -0.82
N SER A 26 1.24 -3.10 -1.94
CA SER A 26 0.09 -2.72 -2.75
C SER A 26 0.43 -2.76 -4.22
N THR A 27 -0.50 -3.26 -5.01
CA THR A 27 -0.44 -3.20 -6.46
C THR A 27 -1.73 -2.65 -7.01
N GLU A 28 -1.61 -1.68 -7.90
CA GLU A 28 -2.74 -1.00 -8.52
C GLU A 28 -2.53 -0.98 -10.03
N LEU A 29 -3.43 -1.65 -10.77
CA LEU A 29 -3.44 -1.62 -12.22
C LEU A 29 -4.44 -0.56 -12.70
N PHE A 30 -3.92 0.45 -13.39
CA PHE A 30 -4.70 1.49 -14.03
C PHE A 30 -4.75 1.29 -15.53
N GLU A 31 -5.90 1.60 -16.12
CA GLU A 31 -6.06 1.61 -17.57
C GLU A 31 -6.53 2.99 -18.03
N TYR A 32 -6.04 3.41 -19.17
CA TYR A 32 -6.48 4.65 -19.80
C TYR A 32 -7.62 4.37 -20.79
N ARG A 33 -8.72 5.12 -20.67
CA ARG A 33 -9.85 5.03 -21.60
C ARG A 33 -9.77 6.13 -22.66
N GLY A 34 -9.35 5.77 -23.87
CA GLY A 34 -9.46 6.64 -25.04
C GLY A 34 -10.87 6.64 -25.66
N LEU A 35 -11.01 7.34 -26.80
CA LEU A 35 -12.22 7.29 -27.62
C LEU A 35 -12.49 5.85 -28.08
N GLY A 36 -13.68 5.31 -27.82
CA GLY A 36 -14.02 3.91 -28.11
C GLY A 36 -13.30 2.86 -27.24
N GLY A 37 -12.54 3.28 -26.22
CA GLY A 37 -11.85 2.39 -25.31
C GLY A 37 -12.77 1.70 -24.31
N LYS A 38 -12.39 0.47 -23.92
CA LYS A 38 -13.08 -0.31 -22.88
C LYS A 38 -12.97 0.38 -21.53
N THR A 39 -13.98 0.23 -20.68
CA THR A 39 -13.98 0.76 -19.31
C THR A 39 -13.17 -0.16 -18.38
N ALA A 40 -12.52 0.45 -17.40
CA ALA A 40 -11.78 -0.26 -16.35
C ALA A 40 -12.73 -0.69 -15.23
N ASN A 41 -13.72 0.15 -14.95
CA ASN A 41 -14.80 -0.06 -13.99
C ASN A 41 -16.05 0.73 -14.45
N PRO A 42 -17.24 0.51 -13.84
CA PRO A 42 -18.48 1.17 -14.26
C PRO A 42 -18.46 2.70 -14.17
N LYS A 43 -17.60 3.29 -13.32
CA LYS A 43 -17.47 4.73 -13.10
C LYS A 43 -16.35 5.36 -13.96
N HIS A 44 -15.75 4.62 -14.89
CA HIS A 44 -14.60 5.09 -15.65
C HIS A 44 -15.02 6.06 -16.78
N HIS A 45 -14.66 7.34 -16.65
CA HIS A 45 -14.94 8.38 -17.64
C HIS A 45 -14.06 8.28 -18.90
N PHE A 46 -14.44 8.97 -19.97
CA PHE A 46 -13.62 9.09 -21.17
C PHE A 46 -12.39 9.97 -20.93
N PHE A 47 -11.30 9.64 -21.61
CA PHE A 47 -10.01 10.33 -21.54
C PHE A 47 -9.39 10.41 -20.15
N SER A 48 -9.74 9.47 -19.27
CA SER A 48 -9.22 9.38 -17.91
C SER A 48 -8.49 8.06 -17.65
N TRP A 49 -7.84 7.98 -16.50
CA TRP A 49 -7.31 6.74 -15.93
C TRP A 49 -8.33 6.14 -14.96
N GLY A 50 -8.54 4.83 -15.06
CA GLY A 50 -9.42 4.08 -14.18
C GLY A 50 -8.67 2.92 -13.54
N CYS A 51 -8.83 2.75 -12.23
CA CYS A 51 -8.32 1.57 -11.54
C CYS A 51 -9.16 0.34 -11.95
N ARG A 52 -8.50 -0.69 -12.48
CA ARG A 52 -9.10 -1.98 -12.88
C ARG A 52 -8.94 -3.03 -11.80
N ASN A 53 -7.77 -3.09 -11.18
CA ASN A 53 -7.47 -4.00 -10.08
C ASN A 53 -6.66 -3.23 -9.02
N SER A 54 -6.99 -3.43 -7.75
CA SER A 54 -6.23 -2.95 -6.60
C SER A 54 -6.16 -4.05 -5.56
N GLU A 55 -4.96 -4.42 -5.18
CA GLU A 55 -4.67 -5.42 -4.15
C GLU A 55 -3.75 -4.77 -3.11
N LYS A 56 -4.09 -4.93 -1.83
CA LYS A 56 -3.34 -4.37 -0.70
C LYS A 56 -3.25 -5.43 0.39
N TYR A 57 -2.04 -5.69 0.85
CA TYR A 57 -1.76 -6.67 1.89
C TYR A 57 -0.89 -6.05 2.97
N VAL A 58 -1.15 -6.47 4.20
CA VAL A 58 -0.40 -6.07 5.39
C VAL A 58 -0.13 -7.33 6.20
N ALA A 59 1.06 -7.41 6.78
CA ALA A 59 1.43 -8.46 7.73
C ALA A 59 1.51 -7.87 9.13
N ASP A 60 1.63 -8.73 10.14
CA ASP A 60 1.98 -8.28 11.48
C ASP A 60 3.46 -7.89 11.53
N PHE A 61 3.77 -6.78 12.19
CA PHE A 61 5.12 -6.24 12.27
C PHE A 61 5.37 -5.54 13.59
N TYR A 62 6.64 -5.33 13.91
CA TYR A 62 7.03 -4.52 15.05
C TYR A 62 7.41 -3.13 14.60
N ILE A 63 7.05 -2.15 15.42
CA ILE A 63 7.65 -0.82 15.39
C ILE A 63 8.52 -0.66 16.63
N SER A 64 9.69 -0.09 16.45
CA SER A 64 10.59 0.28 17.54
C SER A 64 11.02 1.72 17.42
N ASP A 65 10.94 2.47 18.51
CA ASP A 65 11.52 3.80 18.61
C ASP A 65 12.93 3.70 19.20
N PHE A 66 13.92 4.16 18.43
CA PHE A 66 15.34 4.04 18.82
C PHE A 66 15.65 4.85 20.08
N HIS A 67 15.00 6.01 20.27
CA HIS A 67 15.29 6.89 21.39
C HIS A 67 14.69 6.42 22.72
N SER A 68 13.44 5.95 22.71
CA SER A 68 12.77 5.48 23.94
C SER A 68 13.00 3.99 24.23
N GLY A 69 13.50 3.22 23.26
CA GLY A 69 13.58 1.75 23.35
C GLY A 69 12.20 1.07 23.34
N LEU A 70 11.13 1.81 23.09
CA LEU A 70 9.78 1.28 23.04
C LEU A 70 9.64 0.36 21.82
N ARG A 71 9.11 -0.83 22.04
CA ARG A 71 8.73 -1.77 20.98
C ARG A 71 7.26 -2.13 21.10
N ALA A 72 6.52 -1.94 20.00
CA ALA A 72 5.12 -2.31 19.92
C ALA A 72 4.88 -3.25 18.74
N LEU A 73 4.02 -4.24 18.95
CA LEU A 73 3.54 -5.14 17.91
C LEU A 73 2.32 -4.52 17.22
N VAL A 74 2.41 -4.29 15.92
CA VAL A 74 1.27 -3.92 15.09
C VAL A 74 0.61 -5.20 14.63
N LYS A 75 -0.60 -5.46 15.15
CA LYS A 75 -1.44 -6.58 14.76
C LYS A 75 -2.45 -6.10 13.73
N ALA A 76 -2.06 -6.19 12.47
CA ALA A 76 -2.95 -5.91 11.36
C ALA A 76 -3.72 -7.18 10.99
N GLY A 77 -3.03 -8.31 10.86
CA GLY A 77 -3.54 -9.55 10.29
C GLY A 77 -3.43 -9.58 8.76
N TYR A 78 -3.16 -10.75 8.20
CA TYR A 78 -3.06 -10.93 6.74
C TYR A 78 -4.39 -10.61 6.05
N GLY A 79 -4.36 -9.66 5.11
CA GLY A 79 -5.55 -9.22 4.36
C GLY A 79 -6.53 -8.36 5.16
N ALA A 80 -6.14 -7.89 6.34
CA ALA A 80 -6.96 -6.96 7.10
C ALA A 80 -7.10 -5.60 6.40
N LYS A 81 -8.24 -4.95 6.63
CA LYS A 81 -8.46 -3.59 6.13
C LYS A 81 -7.48 -2.64 6.81
N VAL A 82 -6.74 -1.93 5.98
CA VAL A 82 -5.85 -0.84 6.40
C VAL A 82 -6.09 0.36 5.52
N ALA A 83 -5.80 1.53 6.07
CA ALA A 83 -5.80 2.80 5.37
C ALA A 83 -4.34 3.26 5.17
N PRO A 84 -3.68 2.77 4.11
CA PRO A 84 -2.30 3.10 3.83
C PRO A 84 -2.20 4.44 3.10
N PHE A 85 -1.30 5.29 3.60
CA PHE A 85 -0.81 6.51 2.97
C PHE A 85 0.65 6.25 2.60
N VAL A 86 0.83 5.34 1.64
CA VAL A 86 2.13 4.92 1.11
C VAL A 86 2.14 5.29 -0.35
N GLU A 87 3.18 5.98 -0.80
CA GLU A 87 3.33 6.35 -2.20
C GLU A 87 3.56 5.10 -3.06
N SER A 88 2.86 5.02 -4.19
CA SER A 88 2.99 3.95 -5.16
C SER A 88 3.79 4.42 -6.36
N THR A 89 4.82 3.67 -6.73
CA THR A 89 5.67 3.96 -7.89
C THR A 89 5.15 3.25 -9.14
N THR A 90 5.29 3.85 -10.32
CA THR A 90 4.91 3.17 -11.57
C THR A 90 6.03 2.23 -11.98
N VAL A 91 5.77 0.93 -11.94
CA VAL A 91 6.75 -0.14 -12.23
C VAL A 91 6.63 -0.69 -13.64
N VAL A 92 5.45 -0.53 -14.27
CA VAL A 92 5.22 -0.82 -15.69
C VAL A 92 4.35 0.28 -16.29
N ASP A 93 4.79 0.86 -17.42
CA ASP A 93 3.99 1.80 -18.22
C ASP A 93 3.86 1.26 -19.65
N VAL A 94 2.66 0.83 -20.01
CA VAL A 94 2.31 0.29 -21.32
C VAL A 94 1.69 1.39 -22.15
N THR A 95 2.37 1.75 -23.24
CA THR A 95 1.90 2.75 -24.19
C THR A 95 1.60 2.10 -25.54
N LYS A 96 0.93 2.84 -26.43
CA LYS A 96 0.64 2.37 -27.80
C LYS A 96 1.90 2.03 -28.61
N ASN A 97 3.05 2.58 -28.23
CA ASN A 97 4.30 2.47 -28.97
C ASN A 97 5.22 1.37 -28.43
N ASN A 98 4.95 0.83 -27.24
CA ASN A 98 5.73 -0.24 -26.62
C ASN A 98 4.80 -1.40 -26.24
N LYS A 99 4.31 -2.09 -27.27
CA LYS A 99 3.31 -3.15 -27.15
C LYS A 99 3.89 -4.50 -26.76
N ASP A 100 5.21 -4.67 -26.86
CA ASP A 100 5.88 -5.90 -26.46
C ASP A 100 5.97 -5.95 -24.94
N LEU A 101 4.92 -6.52 -24.34
CA LEU A 101 4.82 -6.67 -22.90
C LEU A 101 5.85 -7.68 -22.39
N SER A 102 6.47 -7.36 -21.25
CA SER A 102 7.40 -8.29 -20.64
C SER A 102 6.68 -9.59 -20.25
N PRO A 103 7.32 -10.77 -20.41
CA PRO A 103 6.72 -12.05 -20.01
C PRO A 103 6.27 -12.07 -18.55
N ASN A 104 7.02 -11.40 -17.66
CA ASN A 104 6.69 -11.27 -16.24
C ASN A 104 5.37 -10.51 -16.04
N PHE A 105 5.13 -9.44 -16.80
CA PHE A 105 3.90 -8.68 -16.72
C PHE A 105 2.71 -9.45 -17.29
N LEU A 106 2.90 -10.19 -18.39
CA LEU A 106 1.87 -11.07 -18.93
C LEU A 106 1.49 -12.18 -17.94
N SER A 107 2.47 -12.82 -17.31
CA SER A 107 2.23 -13.81 -16.25
C SER A 107 1.45 -13.21 -15.09
N TRP A 108 1.89 -12.05 -14.58
CA TRP A 108 1.24 -11.35 -13.47
C TRP A 108 -0.22 -10.98 -13.76
N LEU A 109 -0.54 -10.58 -15.00
CA LEU A 109 -1.90 -10.33 -15.46
C LEU A 109 -2.71 -11.64 -15.50
N SER A 110 -2.13 -12.71 -16.05
CA SER A 110 -2.81 -14.01 -16.19
C SER A 110 -3.16 -14.62 -14.84
N ASP A 111 -2.27 -14.52 -13.84
CA ASP A 111 -2.47 -15.02 -12.47
C ASP A 111 -3.69 -14.36 -11.80
N ARG A 112 -4.09 -13.17 -12.28
CA ARG A 112 -5.21 -12.37 -11.79
C ARG A 112 -6.41 -12.38 -12.72
N SER A 113 -6.41 -13.23 -13.75
CA SER A 113 -7.44 -13.26 -14.79
C SER A 113 -7.66 -11.90 -15.48
N LEU A 114 -6.60 -11.12 -15.62
CA LEU A 114 -6.60 -9.81 -16.30
C LEU A 114 -6.11 -9.98 -17.74
N SER A 115 -6.79 -9.33 -18.67
CA SER A 115 -6.43 -9.37 -20.08
C SER A 115 -5.47 -8.23 -20.45
N SER A 116 -4.48 -8.56 -21.27
CA SER A 116 -3.51 -7.63 -21.84
C SER A 116 -3.93 -7.10 -23.22
N ASP A 117 -5.24 -6.89 -23.44
CA ASP A 117 -5.77 -6.26 -24.68
C ASP A 117 -4.95 -5.00 -25.05
N ASP A 118 -5.06 -4.47 -26.28
CA ASP A 118 -4.36 -3.27 -26.80
C ASP A 118 -4.71 -1.95 -26.06
N ARG A 119 -4.56 -1.97 -24.74
CA ARG A 119 -4.92 -0.96 -23.75
C ARG A 119 -3.64 -0.33 -23.25
N VAL A 120 -3.72 0.97 -23.04
CA VAL A 120 -2.70 1.72 -22.31
C VAL A 120 -2.90 1.43 -20.83
N MET A 121 -1.89 0.87 -20.19
CA MET A 121 -1.95 0.35 -18.82
C MET A 121 -0.79 0.88 -17.99
N ARG A 122 -1.01 1.10 -16.70
CA ARG A 122 0.03 1.43 -15.72
C ARG A 122 -0.11 0.52 -14.53
N LEU A 123 0.93 -0.26 -14.26
CA LEU A 123 1.05 -0.98 -13.00
C LEU A 123 1.82 -0.11 -12.03
N LYS A 124 1.18 0.19 -10.90
CA LYS A 124 1.83 0.83 -9.76
C LYS A 124 2.03 -0.17 -8.64
N GLU A 125 3.19 -0.10 -8.00
CA GLU A 125 3.53 -0.90 -6.82
C GLU A 125 4.02 0.03 -5.71
N GLY A 126 3.55 -0.20 -4.50
CA GLY A 126 3.99 0.51 -3.30
C GLY A 126 4.18 -0.48 -2.16
N TYR A 127 5.20 -0.29 -1.34
CA TYR A 127 5.51 -1.19 -0.24
C TYR A 127 6.12 -0.44 0.94
N ILE A 128 6.02 -1.03 2.14
CA ILE A 128 6.82 -0.64 3.30
C ILE A 128 7.76 -1.80 3.60
N LYS A 129 9.06 -1.54 3.54
CA LYS A 129 10.10 -2.53 3.80
C LYS A 129 10.52 -2.50 5.26
N GLU A 130 11.06 -3.61 5.75
CA GLU A 130 11.83 -3.60 6.98
C GLU A 130 12.94 -2.53 6.94
N GLY A 131 13.14 -1.84 8.06
CA GLY A 131 14.06 -0.70 8.16
C GLY A 131 13.45 0.65 7.75
N SER A 132 12.28 0.67 7.11
CA SER A 132 11.58 1.92 6.79
C SER A 132 11.07 2.62 8.06
N THR A 133 10.94 3.94 7.97
CA THR A 133 10.28 4.74 9.01
C THR A 133 8.79 4.81 8.74
N VAL A 134 7.99 4.39 9.70
CA VAL A 134 6.53 4.36 9.59
C VAL A 134 5.90 5.18 10.72
N SER A 135 4.69 5.68 10.52
CA SER A 135 3.80 6.02 11.62
C SER A 135 2.53 5.19 11.53
N VAL A 136 2.11 4.67 12.68
CA VAL A 136 0.96 3.78 12.78
C VAL A 136 -0.05 4.40 13.74
N MET A 137 -1.30 4.52 13.27
CA MET A 137 -2.41 4.96 14.10
C MET A 137 -3.45 3.84 14.22
N GLY A 138 -3.81 3.54 15.46
CA GLY A 138 -4.71 2.47 15.83
C GLY A 138 -5.00 2.49 17.33
N VAL A 139 -5.63 1.43 17.84
CA VAL A 139 -5.94 1.29 19.27
C VAL A 139 -4.79 0.58 19.97
N VAL A 140 -4.24 1.23 20.99
CA VAL A 140 -3.22 0.62 21.84
C VAL A 140 -3.87 -0.37 22.81
N ARG A 141 -3.38 -1.60 22.82
CA ARG A 141 -3.75 -2.66 23.77
C ARG A 141 -2.51 -3.23 24.41
N ARG A 142 -2.64 -3.75 25.62
CA ARG A 142 -1.57 -4.50 26.30
C ARG A 142 -2.06 -5.91 26.56
N HIS A 143 -1.32 -6.91 26.13
CA HIS A 143 -1.62 -8.33 26.34
C HIS A 143 -0.32 -9.07 26.65
N ASP A 144 -0.28 -9.85 27.73
CA ASP A 144 0.92 -10.58 28.19
C ASP A 144 2.20 -9.74 28.21
N ASN A 145 2.11 -8.50 28.71
CA ASN A 145 3.20 -7.51 28.71
C ASN A 145 3.71 -7.03 27.36
N VAL A 146 3.08 -7.43 26.25
CA VAL A 146 3.37 -6.90 24.92
C VAL A 146 2.45 -5.69 24.65
N LEU A 147 3.04 -4.57 24.27
CA LEU A 147 2.30 -3.42 23.75
C LEU A 147 1.89 -3.72 22.30
N MET A 148 0.60 -3.66 22.02
CA MET A 148 0.05 -3.95 20.71
C MET A 148 -0.72 -2.73 20.16
N ILE A 149 -0.63 -2.51 18.85
CA ILE A 149 -1.50 -1.59 18.12
C ILE A 149 -2.38 -2.44 17.23
N VAL A 150 -3.70 -2.34 17.42
CA VAL A 150 -4.70 -3.12 16.69
C VAL A 150 -5.63 -2.20 15.92
N SER A 151 -6.29 -2.74 14.89
CA SER A 151 -7.36 -2.02 14.20
C SER A 151 -8.42 -1.52 15.18
N PRO A 152 -8.90 -0.28 15.04
CA PRO A 152 -10.08 0.17 15.76
C PRO A 152 -11.30 -0.71 15.38
N PRO A 153 -12.23 -0.95 16.32
CA PRO A 153 -13.43 -1.76 16.06
C PRO A 153 -14.45 -1.03 15.18
N GLU A 154 -14.43 0.30 15.20
CA GLU A 154 -15.31 1.16 14.42
C GLU A 154 -14.49 2.11 13.53
N PRO A 155 -15.01 2.51 12.35
CA PRO A 155 -14.33 3.46 11.47
C PRO A 155 -14.09 4.80 12.17
N ILE A 156 -12.92 5.38 11.97
CA ILE A 156 -12.58 6.69 12.52
C ILE A 156 -13.01 7.77 11.53
N SER A 157 -13.79 8.75 11.99
CA SER A 157 -14.17 9.92 11.20
C SER A 157 -13.06 10.97 11.21
N THR A 158 -12.68 11.50 10.05
CA THR A 158 -11.72 12.62 9.93
C THR A 158 -12.30 13.98 10.34
N GLY A 159 -13.57 14.01 10.77
CA GLY A 159 -14.28 15.23 11.16
C GLY A 159 -14.72 16.08 9.96
N CYS A 160 -15.56 17.07 10.20
CA CYS A 160 -16.02 17.98 9.15
C CYS A 160 -15.21 19.28 9.18
N ARG A 161 -14.63 19.71 8.04
CA ARG A 161 -14.02 21.04 7.90
C ARG A 161 -14.85 21.88 6.93
N TRP A 162 -15.97 22.39 7.44
CA TRP A 162 -16.93 23.21 6.69
C TRP A 162 -16.29 24.42 6.01
N ALA A 163 -15.34 25.09 6.66
CA ALA A 163 -14.61 26.22 6.08
C ALA A 163 -13.78 25.87 4.82
N ARG A 164 -13.52 24.58 4.58
CA ARG A 164 -12.82 24.07 3.38
C ARG A 164 -13.73 23.20 2.50
N CYS A 165 -15.05 23.18 2.77
CA CYS A 165 -16.03 22.32 2.09
C CYS A 165 -15.66 20.82 2.10
N LEU A 166 -14.94 20.35 3.13
CA LEU A 166 -14.57 18.94 3.27
C LEU A 166 -15.58 18.25 4.18
N LEU A 167 -16.35 17.33 3.59
CA LEU A 167 -17.23 16.42 4.32
C LEU A 167 -16.39 15.38 5.08
N PRO A 168 -16.91 14.82 6.19
CA PRO A 168 -16.21 13.79 6.94
C PRO A 168 -15.96 12.56 6.06
N THR A 169 -14.72 12.09 6.05
CA THR A 169 -14.36 10.78 5.49
C THR A 169 -14.18 9.78 6.61
N TYR A 170 -14.64 8.55 6.39
CA TYR A 170 -14.48 7.47 7.34
C TYR A 170 -13.29 6.62 6.91
N VAL A 171 -12.40 6.37 7.86
CA VAL A 171 -11.21 5.56 7.66
C VAL A 171 -11.39 4.27 8.44
N GLU A 172 -11.39 3.15 7.73
CA GLU A 172 -11.47 1.81 8.32
C GLU A 172 -10.07 1.23 8.50
N GLY A 173 -9.85 0.55 9.62
CA GLY A 173 -8.61 -0.19 9.83
C GLY A 173 -7.49 0.60 10.50
N LEU A 174 -6.29 0.00 10.50
CA LEU A 174 -5.07 0.69 10.90
C LEU A 174 -4.68 1.72 9.84
N ILE A 175 -4.28 2.90 10.29
CA ILE A 175 -3.70 3.92 9.43
C ILE A 175 -2.18 3.73 9.42
N LEU A 176 -1.61 3.57 8.22
CA LEU A 176 -0.18 3.42 8.00
C LEU A 176 0.31 4.58 7.14
N THR A 177 1.32 5.31 7.60
CA THR A 177 2.00 6.32 6.78
C THR A 177 3.47 5.97 6.71
N CYS A 178 4.07 5.97 5.53
CA CYS A 178 5.50 5.77 5.36
C CYS A 178 6.12 7.11 4.96
N ASP A 179 7.14 7.55 5.69
CA ASP A 179 7.94 8.70 5.26
C ASP A 179 9.10 8.16 4.42
N GLU A 180 9.13 8.49 3.14
CA GLU A 180 10.23 8.12 2.24
C GLU A 180 11.44 8.99 2.53
N ASN A 181 12.13 8.73 3.64
CA ASN A 181 13.54 9.04 3.70
C ASN A 181 14.31 7.92 2.98
N GLN A 182 14.15 7.85 1.66
CA GLN A 182 15.08 7.11 0.78
C GLN A 182 16.40 7.89 0.62
N ASN A 183 16.99 8.36 1.72
CA ASN A 183 18.39 8.77 1.74
C ASN A 183 19.19 7.68 2.44
N VAL A 184 19.99 7.04 1.60
CA VAL A 184 21.03 6.06 1.90
C VAL A 184 21.97 6.58 3.00
N ASP A 185 22.48 5.63 3.79
CA ASP A 185 23.54 5.72 4.80
C ASP A 185 23.23 6.38 6.15
N VAL A 186 22.77 5.55 7.10
CA VAL A 186 23.44 5.49 8.40
C VAL A 186 23.57 4.03 8.82
N ILE A 187 24.78 3.48 8.74
CA ILE A 187 25.20 2.31 9.51
C ILE A 187 25.56 2.82 10.91
N PRO A 188 24.83 2.48 11.99
CA PRO A 188 25.36 2.68 13.32
C PRO A 188 26.25 1.48 13.67
N VAL A 189 27.55 1.75 13.78
CA VAL A 189 28.53 0.92 14.50
C VAL A 189 28.31 1.10 16.00
#